data_AF-A0A316RII1-F1
#
_entry.id   AF-A0A316RII1-F1
#
_cell.length_a   1.000
_cell.length_b   1.000
_cell.length_c   1.000
_cell.angle_alpha   90.00
_cell.angle_beta   90.00
_cell.angle_gamma   90.00
#
_symmetry.space_group_name_H-M   'P 1'
#
loop_
_entity.id
_entity.type
_entity.pdbx_description
1 polymer ?
#
loop_
_entity_poly.entity_id
_entity_poly.type
_entity_poly.pdbx_seq_one_letter_code
_entity_poly.pdbx_strand_id
1 'polypeptide(L)'
;MAKRRSTKTIWVRIIAFGLVIIFLGGYVAQSTLDLLASREQKQEQTTHINVPFKAQGVVNIREGVPEGALLYTGNIEIADTDQKREQGLMLRDSLAFDQGMLFIFPQEQMQSFWMKNTRISLDIIYIDDDGKIVSIARDAKPYDTTPLPSEAPARYVLEIPGGACAEADINPGDHVTWVISQ
;
A
#
# COMPACT_ATOMS: atom_id res chain seq x y z
N MET A 1 68.31 39.39 -28.60
CA MET A 1 68.39 38.18 -27.75
C MET A 1 66.96 37.82 -27.31
N ALA A 2 66.27 36.92 -28.03
CA ALA A 2 64.86 36.59 -27.75
C ALA A 2 64.75 35.21 -27.09
N LYS A 3 64.29 35.19 -25.83
CA LYS A 3 64.15 34.00 -24.99
C LYS A 3 62.90 33.22 -25.45
N ARG A 4 63.12 32.16 -26.25
CA ARG A 4 62.07 31.24 -26.74
C ARG A 4 61.38 30.56 -25.54
N ARG A 5 60.18 31.04 -25.17
CA ARG A 5 59.36 30.40 -24.12
C ARG A 5 58.87 29.03 -24.62
N SER A 6 59.07 28.01 -23.79
CA SER A 6 58.79 26.61 -24.09
C SER A 6 57.30 26.37 -24.31
N THR A 7 56.92 25.95 -25.52
CA THR A 7 55.56 25.50 -25.87
C THR A 7 55.13 24.25 -25.11
N LYS A 8 56.07 23.54 -24.45
CA LYS A 8 55.79 22.31 -23.70
C LYS A 8 54.86 22.53 -22.50
N THR A 9 54.88 23.68 -21.84
CA THR A 9 54.04 23.94 -20.65
C THR A 9 52.59 24.30 -20.98
N ILE A 10 52.31 24.78 -22.19
CA ILE A 10 50.95 25.14 -22.63
C ILE A 10 50.17 23.88 -23.02
N TRP A 11 50.79 22.98 -23.78
CA TRP A 11 50.18 21.69 -24.15
C TRP A 11 49.94 20.78 -22.95
N VAL A 12 50.85 20.75 -21.97
CA VAL A 12 50.67 19.99 -20.72
C VAL A 12 49.45 20.45 -19.93
N ARG A 13 49.13 21.75 -19.92
CA ARG A 13 47.94 22.30 -19.22
C ARG A 13 46.63 22.03 -19.96
N ILE A 14 46.62 22.07 -21.28
CA ILE A 14 45.43 21.75 -22.10
C ILE A 14 45.09 20.25 -22.01
N ILE A 15 46.11 19.38 -22.05
CA ILE A 15 45.93 17.93 -21.87
C ILE A 15 45.43 17.63 -20.44
N ALA A 16 45.99 18.29 -19.42
CA ALA A 16 45.53 18.12 -18.04
C ALA A 16 44.06 18.55 -17.84
N PHE A 17 43.61 19.65 -18.46
CA PHE A 17 42.21 20.11 -18.37
C PHE A 17 41.25 19.21 -19.17
N GLY A 18 41.66 18.76 -20.36
CA GLY A 18 40.90 17.81 -21.18
C GLY A 18 40.73 16.46 -20.48
N LEU A 19 41.76 15.96 -19.79
CA LEU A 19 41.66 14.75 -18.96
C LEU A 19 40.69 14.96 -17.79
N VAL A 20 40.74 16.09 -17.09
CA VAL A 20 39.79 16.39 -15.99
C VAL A 20 38.34 16.41 -16.47
N ILE A 21 38.04 16.96 -17.66
CA ILE A 21 36.68 16.96 -18.21
C ILE A 21 36.22 15.54 -18.59
N ILE A 22 37.11 14.72 -19.15
CA ILE A 22 36.82 13.31 -19.48
C ILE A 22 36.57 12.50 -18.20
N PHE A 23 37.39 12.69 -17.17
CA PHE A 23 37.20 12.05 -15.86
C PHE A 23 35.91 12.52 -15.17
N LEU A 24 35.59 13.81 -15.23
CA LEU A 24 34.36 14.36 -14.64
C LEU A 24 33.11 13.87 -15.39
N GLY A 25 33.14 13.84 -16.72
CA GLY A 25 32.06 13.30 -17.55
C GLY A 25 31.85 11.80 -17.34
N GLY A 26 32.94 11.02 -17.24
CA GLY A 26 32.89 9.60 -16.91
C GLY A 26 32.37 9.33 -15.49
N TYR A 27 32.76 10.13 -14.51
CA TYR A 27 32.27 10.03 -13.13
C TYR A 27 30.77 10.35 -13.03
N VAL A 28 30.32 11.44 -13.67
CA VAL A 28 28.89 11.78 -13.71
C VAL A 28 28.10 10.66 -14.39
N ALA A 29 28.56 10.13 -15.53
CA ALA A 29 27.92 9.01 -16.21
C ALA A 29 27.85 7.75 -15.34
N GLN A 30 28.93 7.38 -14.65
CA GLN A 30 28.94 6.23 -13.75
C GLN A 30 27.97 6.42 -12.58
N SER A 31 27.99 7.58 -11.94
CA SER A 31 27.09 7.87 -10.82
C SER A 31 25.61 7.84 -11.24
N THR A 32 25.27 8.26 -12.46
CA THR A 32 23.91 8.14 -12.99
C THR A 32 23.53 6.68 -13.29
N LEU A 33 24.47 5.87 -13.81
CA LEU A 33 24.22 4.44 -14.06
C LEU A 33 24.02 3.68 -12.75
N ASP A 34 24.81 3.97 -11.72
CA ASP A 34 24.70 3.34 -10.40
C ASP A 34 23.34 3.67 -9.74
N LEU A 35 22.84 4.91 -9.91
CA LEU A 35 21.52 5.33 -9.43
C LEU A 35 20.38 4.65 -10.20
N LEU A 36 20.50 4.49 -11.52
CA LEU A 36 19.51 3.78 -12.34
C LEU A 36 19.47 2.29 -11.97
N ALA A 37 20.62 1.64 -11.85
CA ALA A 37 20.72 0.25 -11.41
C ALA A 37 20.13 0.05 -10.00
N SER A 38 20.43 0.95 -9.06
CA SER A 38 19.87 0.91 -7.70
C SER A 38 18.35 1.10 -7.70
N ARG A 39 17.80 1.92 -8.61
CA ARG A 39 16.35 2.10 -8.77
C ARG A 39 15.68 0.87 -9.35
N GLU A 40 16.26 0.26 -10.38
CA GLU A 40 15.77 -0.99 -10.97
C GLU A 40 15.78 -2.12 -9.94
N GLN A 41 16.88 -2.30 -9.19
CA GLN A 41 16.96 -3.30 -8.13
C GLN A 41 15.96 -3.06 -6.99
N LYS A 42 15.77 -1.80 -6.56
CA LYS A 42 14.77 -1.49 -5.52
C LYS A 42 13.35 -1.81 -5.99
N GLN A 43 13.05 -1.54 -7.27
CA GLN A 43 11.75 -1.80 -7.87
C GLN A 43 11.49 -3.31 -8.03
N GLU A 44 12.48 -4.07 -8.50
CA GLU A 44 12.42 -5.54 -8.64
C GLU A 44 12.39 -6.26 -7.28
N GLN A 45 13.07 -5.71 -6.27
CA GLN A 45 13.02 -6.27 -4.91
C GLN A 45 11.66 -6.04 -4.24
N THR A 46 10.99 -4.89 -4.48
CA THR A 46 9.64 -4.65 -3.97
C THR A 46 8.56 -5.53 -4.61
N THR A 47 8.77 -6.03 -5.83
CA THR A 47 7.78 -6.90 -6.50
C THR A 47 7.73 -8.33 -5.93
N HIS A 48 8.74 -8.77 -5.18
CA HIS A 48 8.80 -10.13 -4.62
C HIS A 48 8.60 -10.22 -3.09
N ILE A 49 8.43 -9.10 -2.39
CA ILE A 49 8.06 -9.16 -0.98
C ILE A 49 6.62 -9.68 -0.89
N ASN A 50 6.43 -10.72 -0.08
CA ASN A 50 5.13 -11.23 0.34
C ASN A 50 5.03 -11.12 1.86
N VAL A 51 4.08 -10.33 2.35
CA VAL A 51 3.87 -10.13 3.79
C VAL A 51 2.94 -11.23 4.32
N PRO A 52 3.37 -12.07 5.29
CA PRO A 52 2.51 -13.11 5.82
C PRO A 52 1.38 -12.54 6.67
N PHE A 53 0.20 -13.16 6.60
CA PHE A 53 -0.95 -12.83 7.46
C PHE A 53 -0.69 -13.24 8.92
N LYS A 54 -1.04 -12.36 9.86
CA LYS A 54 -0.96 -12.62 11.30
C LYS A 54 -2.28 -12.29 11.99
N ALA A 55 -3.06 -13.31 12.33
CA ALA A 55 -4.32 -13.11 13.06
C ALA A 55 -4.11 -12.36 14.39
N GLN A 56 -4.95 -11.35 14.63
CA GLN A 56 -4.97 -10.52 15.85
C GLN A 56 -6.37 -10.42 16.46
N GLY A 57 -7.38 -11.01 15.82
CA GLY A 57 -8.74 -11.01 16.31
C GLY A 57 -9.67 -11.77 15.37
N VAL A 58 -10.95 -11.76 15.72
CA VAL A 58 -12.03 -12.35 14.93
C VAL A 58 -13.09 -11.28 14.70
N VAL A 59 -13.59 -11.19 13.47
CA VAL A 59 -14.73 -10.37 13.08
C VAL A 59 -15.94 -11.24 12.79
N ASN A 60 -17.13 -10.73 13.07
CA ASN A 60 -18.41 -11.33 12.72
C ASN A 60 -19.29 -10.28 12.05
N ILE A 61 -19.95 -10.65 10.96
CA ILE A 61 -20.96 -9.83 10.29
C ILE A 61 -22.31 -10.54 10.42
N ARG A 62 -23.33 -9.78 10.83
CA ARG A 62 -24.67 -10.28 11.09
C ARG A 62 -25.72 -9.46 10.36
N GLU A 63 -26.78 -10.13 9.94
CA GLU A 63 -27.88 -9.53 9.19
C GLU A 63 -28.60 -8.44 10.01
N GLY A 64 -28.53 -7.19 9.53
CA GLY A 64 -29.23 -6.01 10.05
C GLY A 64 -28.89 -5.52 11.47
N VAL A 65 -28.80 -6.42 12.46
CA VAL A 65 -28.65 -6.11 13.89
C VAL A 65 -27.63 -7.03 14.56
N PRO A 66 -27.06 -6.65 15.74
CA PRO A 66 -26.07 -7.47 16.45
C PRO A 66 -26.54 -8.89 16.80
N GLU A 67 -27.84 -9.11 16.98
CA GLU A 67 -28.43 -10.43 17.28
C GLU A 67 -28.91 -11.17 16.01
N GLY A 68 -28.72 -10.59 14.83
CA GLY A 68 -29.12 -11.15 13.55
C GLY A 68 -28.40 -12.45 13.20
N ALA A 69 -28.81 -13.09 12.11
CA ALA A 69 -28.16 -14.30 11.60
C ALA A 69 -26.69 -14.03 11.29
N LEU A 70 -25.79 -14.98 11.60
CA LEU A 70 -24.38 -14.86 11.26
C LEU A 70 -24.20 -15.07 9.76
N LEU A 71 -23.74 -14.03 9.06
CA LEU A 71 -23.48 -14.06 7.63
C LEU A 71 -22.03 -14.45 7.34
N TYR A 72 -21.09 -13.90 8.12
CA TYR A 72 -19.66 -14.08 7.91
C TYR A 72 -18.89 -14.08 9.22
N THR A 73 -17.84 -14.89 9.30
CA THR A 73 -16.84 -14.87 10.37
C THR A 73 -15.45 -15.03 9.77
N GLY A 74 -14.48 -14.29 10.31
CA GLY A 74 -13.12 -14.31 9.79
C GLY A 74 -12.08 -13.83 10.80
N ASN A 75 -10.84 -14.28 10.63
CA ASN A 75 -9.68 -13.80 11.36
C ASN A 75 -9.25 -12.44 10.79
N ILE A 76 -8.87 -11.51 11.66
CA ILE A 76 -8.48 -10.15 11.24
C ILE A 76 -7.11 -9.73 11.74
N GLU A 77 -6.40 -8.98 10.91
CA GLU A 77 -5.31 -8.09 11.31
C GLU A 77 -5.87 -6.72 11.73
N ILE A 78 -5.17 -6.00 12.63
CA ILE A 78 -5.62 -4.70 13.15
C ILE A 78 -4.71 -3.56 12.66
N ALA A 79 -5.30 -2.61 11.93
CA ALA A 79 -4.67 -1.38 11.49
C ALA A 79 -5.19 -0.16 12.27
N ASP A 80 -4.62 0.04 13.46
CA ASP A 80 -4.98 1.08 14.44
C ASP A 80 -4.01 2.29 14.46
N THR A 81 -2.87 2.20 13.78
CA THR A 81 -1.90 3.29 13.61
C THR A 81 -1.86 3.79 12.18
N ASP A 82 -1.43 5.05 11.96
CA ASP A 82 -1.31 5.63 10.62
C ASP A 82 -0.44 4.76 9.70
N GLN A 83 0.69 4.27 10.22
CA GLN A 83 1.59 3.41 9.46
C GLN A 83 0.94 2.09 9.04
N LYS A 84 0.16 1.45 9.92
CA LYS A 84 -0.54 0.21 9.58
C LYS A 84 -1.67 0.47 8.58
N ARG A 85 -2.40 1.57 8.73
CA ARG A 85 -3.47 1.97 7.79
C ARG A 85 -2.91 2.31 6.41
N GLU A 86 -1.78 3.00 6.33
CA GLU A 86 -1.13 3.32 5.06
C GLU A 86 -0.61 2.06 4.37
N GLN A 87 -0.10 1.08 5.12
CA GLN A 87 0.36 -0.19 4.59
C GLN A 87 -0.78 -1.09 4.11
N GLY A 88 -1.86 -1.20 4.87
CA GLY A 88 -3.03 -2.03 4.56
C GLY A 88 -2.69 -3.47 4.11
N LEU A 89 -3.41 -3.94 3.10
CA LEU A 89 -3.21 -5.25 2.48
C LEU A 89 -2.16 -5.27 1.34
N MET A 90 -1.32 -4.22 1.20
CA MET A 90 -0.30 -4.14 0.15
C MET A 90 0.70 -5.30 0.20
N LEU A 91 1.21 -5.68 -0.97
CA LEU A 91 2.30 -6.67 -1.14
C LEU A 91 1.97 -8.07 -0.58
N ARG A 92 0.69 -8.47 -0.62
CA ARG A 92 0.25 -9.84 -0.35
C ARG A 92 -0.19 -10.51 -1.64
N ASP A 93 0.21 -11.77 -1.81
CA ASP A 93 -0.15 -12.57 -2.99
C ASP A 93 -1.51 -13.26 -2.84
N SER A 94 -1.97 -13.45 -1.61
CA SER A 94 -3.26 -14.08 -1.31
C SER A 94 -3.81 -13.60 0.04
N LEU A 95 -5.12 -13.79 0.21
CA LEU A 95 -5.86 -13.63 1.45
C LEU A 95 -6.94 -14.71 1.46
N ALA A 96 -7.02 -15.53 2.51
CA ALA A 96 -8.03 -16.57 2.59
C ALA A 96 -9.43 -15.95 2.78
N PHE A 97 -10.48 -16.69 2.41
CA PHE A 97 -11.86 -16.19 2.46
C PHE A 97 -12.29 -15.77 3.87
N ASP A 98 -11.76 -16.43 4.90
CA ASP A 98 -11.97 -16.17 6.32
C ASP A 98 -10.88 -15.27 6.92
N GLN A 99 -10.22 -14.43 6.11
CA GLN A 99 -9.21 -13.48 6.56
C GLN A 99 -9.55 -12.06 6.11
N GLY A 100 -9.16 -11.08 6.92
CA GLY A 100 -9.34 -9.67 6.59
C GLY A 100 -8.45 -8.74 7.39
N MET A 101 -8.61 -7.44 7.17
CA MET A 101 -7.96 -6.41 7.95
C MET A 101 -9.00 -5.39 8.42
N LEU A 102 -9.02 -5.14 9.73
CA LEU A 102 -9.85 -4.10 10.34
C LEU A 102 -9.02 -2.84 10.57
N PHE A 103 -9.40 -1.77 9.90
CA PHE A 103 -8.85 -0.43 10.06
C PHE A 103 -9.68 0.30 11.11
N ILE A 104 -9.00 0.84 12.13
CA ILE A 104 -9.63 1.58 13.23
C ILE A 104 -9.16 3.02 13.15
N PHE A 105 -10.09 3.95 12.92
CA PHE A 105 -9.80 5.37 12.87
C PHE A 105 -10.08 6.06 14.22
N PRO A 106 -9.35 7.14 14.54
CA PRO A 106 -9.58 7.90 15.78
C PRO A 106 -10.95 8.57 15.84
N GLN A 107 -11.54 8.90 14.68
CA GLN A 107 -12.79 9.64 14.55
C GLN A 107 -13.63 9.06 13.41
N GLU A 108 -14.94 9.12 13.55
CA GLU A 108 -15.90 8.82 12.49
C GLU A 108 -15.95 9.98 11.49
N GLN A 109 -15.61 9.72 10.24
CA GLN A 109 -15.60 10.71 9.16
C GLN A 109 -15.67 10.01 7.81
N MET A 110 -15.80 10.78 6.72
CA MET A 110 -15.69 10.20 5.37
C MET A 110 -14.32 9.55 5.21
N GLN A 111 -14.29 8.27 4.86
CA GLN A 111 -13.07 7.54 4.58
C GLN A 111 -12.92 7.35 3.07
N SER A 112 -11.69 7.18 2.58
CA SER A 112 -11.46 6.81 1.20
C SER A 112 -10.22 5.94 1.08
N PHE A 113 -10.36 4.84 0.34
CA PHE A 113 -9.32 3.84 0.12
C PHE A 113 -8.91 3.80 -1.35
N TRP A 114 -7.85 3.04 -1.62
CA TRP A 114 -7.32 2.76 -2.96
C TRP A 114 -6.64 1.38 -2.94
N MET A 115 -6.28 0.87 -4.11
CA MET A 115 -5.66 -0.45 -4.26
C MET A 115 -4.17 -0.36 -4.64
N LYS A 116 -3.51 0.76 -4.30
CA LYS A 116 -2.09 0.98 -4.60
C LYS A 116 -1.25 -0.15 -4.02
N ASN A 117 -0.49 -0.87 -4.85
CA ASN A 117 0.33 -2.02 -4.47
C ASN A 117 -0.42 -3.21 -3.83
N THR A 118 -1.74 -3.26 -3.95
CA THR A 118 -2.58 -4.38 -3.50
C THR A 118 -2.82 -5.32 -4.68
N ARG A 119 -2.34 -6.57 -4.58
CA ARG A 119 -2.33 -7.54 -5.69
C ARG A 119 -3.61 -8.39 -5.77
N ILE A 120 -4.37 -8.41 -4.68
CA ILE A 120 -5.60 -9.18 -4.50
C ILE A 120 -6.82 -8.27 -4.65
N SER A 121 -7.92 -8.79 -5.19
CA SER A 121 -9.21 -8.09 -5.20
C SER A 121 -9.76 -8.05 -3.78
N LEU A 122 -10.42 -6.96 -3.39
CA LEU A 122 -10.96 -6.76 -2.05
C LEU A 122 -12.39 -6.22 -2.10
N ASP A 123 -13.20 -6.62 -1.14
CA ASP A 123 -14.39 -5.87 -0.77
C ASP A 123 -14.02 -4.93 0.39
N ILE A 124 -14.32 -3.64 0.25
CA ILE A 124 -14.02 -2.61 1.25
C ILE A 124 -15.33 -2.20 1.92
N ILE A 125 -15.48 -2.56 3.19
CA ILE A 125 -16.70 -2.39 3.97
C ILE A 125 -16.51 -1.22 4.92
N TYR A 126 -17.30 -0.15 4.74
CA TYR A 126 -17.26 1.04 5.59
C TYR A 126 -18.28 0.91 6.73
N ILE A 127 -17.85 1.17 7.96
CA ILE A 127 -18.61 0.87 9.18
C ILE A 127 -18.63 2.11 10.09
N ASP A 128 -19.80 2.50 10.57
CA ASP A 128 -19.99 3.62 11.50
C ASP A 128 -19.54 3.30 12.93
N ASP A 129 -19.65 4.26 13.86
CA ASP A 129 -19.21 4.08 15.25
C ASP A 129 -20.02 3.02 16.02
N ASP A 130 -21.27 2.79 15.62
CA ASP A 130 -22.16 1.80 16.21
C ASP A 130 -21.89 0.38 15.69
N GLY A 131 -21.10 0.23 14.62
CA GLY A 131 -20.76 -1.06 14.03
C GLY A 131 -21.63 -1.43 12.83
N LYS A 132 -22.46 -0.52 12.31
CA LYS A 132 -23.31 -0.77 11.15
C LYS A 132 -22.56 -0.46 9.86
N ILE A 133 -22.74 -1.33 8.85
CA ILE A 133 -22.20 -1.12 7.51
C ILE A 133 -22.95 0.03 6.85
N VAL A 134 -22.24 1.11 6.54
CA VAL A 134 -22.81 2.29 5.87
C VAL A 134 -22.70 2.23 4.35
N SER A 135 -21.67 1.56 3.82
CA SER A 135 -21.47 1.35 2.37
C SER A 135 -20.42 0.28 2.11
N ILE A 136 -20.39 -0.26 0.90
CA ILE A 136 -19.43 -1.29 0.48
C ILE A 136 -18.92 -0.95 -0.92
N ALA A 137 -17.60 -0.85 -1.09
CA ALA A 137 -16.97 -0.87 -2.40
C ALA A 137 -16.58 -2.32 -2.73
N ARG A 138 -17.40 -2.99 -3.55
CA ARG A 138 -17.21 -4.40 -3.94
C ARG A 138 -16.18 -4.54 -5.07
N ASP A 139 -15.47 -5.66 -5.06
CA ASP A 139 -14.54 -6.07 -6.13
C ASP A 139 -13.54 -4.97 -6.51
N ALA A 140 -12.97 -4.31 -5.50
CA ALA A 140 -11.93 -3.29 -5.68
C ALA A 140 -10.75 -3.88 -6.47
N LYS A 141 -10.38 -3.22 -7.56
CA LYS A 141 -9.48 -3.78 -8.56
C LYS A 141 -8.02 -3.71 -8.11
N PRO A 142 -7.23 -4.80 -8.21
CA PRO A 142 -5.81 -4.78 -7.91
C PRO A 142 -5.07 -3.64 -8.61
N TYR A 143 -4.16 -2.98 -7.89
CA TYR A 143 -3.35 -1.85 -8.37
C TYR A 143 -4.09 -0.58 -8.80
N ASP A 144 -5.43 -0.54 -8.74
CA ASP A 144 -6.21 0.64 -9.11
C ASP A 144 -6.06 1.74 -8.03
N THR A 145 -5.64 2.93 -8.45
CA THR A 145 -5.42 4.07 -7.55
C THR A 145 -6.57 5.07 -7.56
N THR A 146 -7.66 4.75 -8.27
CA THR A 146 -8.90 5.51 -8.22
C THR A 146 -9.44 5.49 -6.78
N PRO A 147 -9.75 6.66 -6.19
CA PRO A 147 -10.31 6.71 -4.85
C PRO A 147 -11.65 5.98 -4.77
N LEU A 148 -11.81 5.17 -3.72
CA LEU A 148 -13.05 4.50 -3.34
C LEU A 148 -13.52 5.18 -2.05
N PRO A 149 -14.40 6.20 -2.10
CA PRO A 149 -14.90 6.85 -0.90
C PRO A 149 -16.03 6.05 -0.24
N SER A 150 -16.20 6.21 1.07
CA SER A 150 -17.43 5.82 1.75
C SER A 150 -18.61 6.67 1.28
N GLU A 151 -19.84 6.15 1.38
CA GLU A 151 -21.06 6.94 1.07
C GLU A 151 -21.61 7.69 2.29
N ALA A 152 -21.12 7.37 3.49
CA ALA A 152 -21.40 8.06 4.74
C ALA A 152 -20.17 8.03 5.67
N PRO A 153 -20.16 8.79 6.79
CA PRO A 153 -19.09 8.71 7.78
C PRO A 153 -18.87 7.27 8.28
N ALA A 154 -17.59 6.92 8.48
CA ALA A 154 -17.18 5.62 8.97
C ALA A 154 -16.01 5.79 9.94
N ARG A 155 -16.03 5.05 11.04
CA ARG A 155 -14.93 4.97 12.00
C ARG A 155 -14.09 3.72 11.78
N TYR A 156 -14.69 2.68 11.23
CA TYR A 156 -14.01 1.44 10.94
C TYR A 156 -14.14 1.09 9.46
N VAL A 157 -13.14 0.42 8.93
CA VAL A 157 -13.18 -0.15 7.58
C VAL A 157 -12.69 -1.58 7.68
N LEU A 158 -13.41 -2.52 7.06
CA LEU A 158 -13.02 -3.92 6.98
C LEU A 158 -12.72 -4.26 5.53
N GLU A 159 -11.50 -4.69 5.25
CA GLU A 159 -11.12 -5.29 3.96
C GLU A 159 -11.16 -6.82 4.07
N ILE A 160 -11.92 -7.46 3.18
CA ILE A 160 -11.97 -8.93 3.00
C ILE A 160 -11.77 -9.26 1.50
N PRO A 161 -11.54 -10.54 1.11
CA PRO A 161 -11.38 -10.90 -0.29
C PRO A 161 -12.55 -10.44 -1.16
N GLY A 162 -12.25 -9.94 -2.35
CA GLY A 162 -13.26 -9.48 -3.30
C GLY A 162 -14.27 -10.58 -3.64
N GLY A 163 -15.55 -10.22 -3.64
CA GLY A 163 -16.66 -11.12 -3.87
C GLY A 163 -17.19 -11.81 -2.60
N ALA A 164 -16.49 -11.72 -1.47
CA ALA A 164 -16.95 -12.32 -0.21
C ALA A 164 -18.27 -11.73 0.29
N CYS A 165 -18.50 -10.43 0.08
CA CYS A 165 -19.79 -9.82 0.41
C CYS A 165 -20.93 -10.39 -0.43
N ALA A 166 -20.70 -10.65 -1.70
CA ALA A 166 -21.73 -11.21 -2.59
C ALA A 166 -22.03 -12.68 -2.23
N GLU A 167 -21.01 -13.46 -1.89
CA GLU A 167 -21.16 -14.87 -1.51
C GLU A 167 -21.87 -15.04 -0.15
N ALA A 168 -21.62 -14.14 0.80
CA ALA A 168 -22.22 -14.18 2.14
C ALA A 168 -23.50 -13.32 2.29
N ASP A 169 -24.00 -12.72 1.20
CA ASP A 169 -25.14 -11.79 1.19
C ASP A 169 -25.01 -10.60 2.17
N ILE A 170 -23.80 -10.06 2.27
CA ILE A 170 -23.51 -8.88 3.11
C ILE A 170 -23.89 -7.60 2.37
N ASN A 171 -24.65 -6.75 3.05
CA ASN A 171 -25.24 -5.54 2.51
C ASN A 171 -25.12 -4.35 3.47
N PRO A 172 -25.17 -3.10 2.97
CA PRO A 172 -25.33 -1.93 3.82
C PRO A 172 -26.54 -2.08 4.74
N GLY A 173 -26.36 -1.77 6.02
CA GLY A 173 -27.34 -2.02 7.08
C GLY A 173 -26.99 -3.18 8.00
N ASP A 174 -26.16 -4.12 7.57
CA ASP A 174 -25.68 -5.22 8.41
C ASP A 174 -24.76 -4.74 9.53
N HIS A 175 -24.57 -5.60 10.54
CA HIS A 175 -23.86 -5.24 11.75
C HIS A 175 -22.55 -6.03 11.88
N VAL A 176 -21.48 -5.31 12.17
CA VAL A 176 -20.13 -5.84 12.36
C VAL A 176 -19.76 -5.80 13.83
N THR A 177 -19.22 -6.89 14.35
CA THR A 177 -18.65 -6.97 15.70
C THR A 177 -17.30 -7.68 15.63
N TRP A 178 -16.39 -7.37 16.55
CA TRP A 178 -15.07 -8.01 16.58
C TRP A 178 -14.54 -8.17 18.00
N VAL A 179 -13.61 -9.12 18.15
CA VAL A 179 -12.85 -9.35 19.37
C VAL A 179 -11.39 -9.37 19.01
N ILE A 180 -10.58 -8.55 19.69
CA ILE A 180 -9.12 -8.54 19.54
C ILE A 180 -8.53 -9.55 20.52
N SER A 181 -7.71 -10.46 20.01
CA SER A 181 -6.94 -11.40 20.83
C SER A 181 -5.72 -10.68 21.40
N GLN A 182 -5.52 -10.80 22.73
CA GLN A 182 -4.33 -10.29 23.41
C GLN A 182 -3.11 -11.19 23.21
#